data_AF-A0A7S2I1U6-F1
#
_entry.id   AF-A0A7S2I1U6-F1
#
_cell.length_a   1.000
_cell.length_b   1.000
_cell.length_c   1.000
_cell.angle_alpha   90.00
_cell.angle_beta   90.00
_cell.angle_gamma   90.00
#
_symmetry.space_group_name_H-M   'P 1'
#
loop_
_entity.id
_entity.type
_entity.pdbx_description
1 polymer ?
#
loop_
_entity_poly.entity_id
_entity_poly.type
_entity_poly.pdbx_seq_one_letter_code
_entity_poly.pdbx_strand_id
1 'polypeptide(L)'
;QNSKHTSPTMRRISFVHPLLLAGFISIIRFCDAWSSVPQPLTSPVPTTRTKSSSSSCHHFRHPESTLKSTTTTSVPITSNDIPSESSSNTIPYNWKNQWYAATFASYLPNPSKSAEVTPISVFGNAMVLWRSEDNGEVYCADDVCPHRSAALSEGRLRDGKLECYYHGWQFDGEKDGECNFIPQLEKTAQIPKAACLKMRECRTVEGIVWVWMGEEAPTTDPPTQGGWMGEFDNLEDYIMNDFQIDLPYDHSYLVENLVDPAHIPISHDATSGGGKRENAQAYEMIVDQGSMSSNGFTGRYRTAEQREKNGDFIEFQYEAPGIIRQKGMPRGNDSPLRFGAALHCMPLTLGRSRLLFRTFITGLPPLLKLLITLKPKFLTNLNSCKILEQDAALITT
;
A
#
# COMPACT_ATOMS: atom_id res chain seq x y z
N GLN A 1 -65.90 -32.18 -12.76
CA GLN A 1 -66.11 -33.42 -11.98
C GLN A 1 -64.86 -33.70 -11.15
N ASN A 2 -65.03 -33.65 -9.82
CA ASN A 2 -64.29 -34.30 -8.73
C ASN A 2 -62.75 -34.41 -8.74
N SER A 3 -62.16 -33.59 -7.86
CA SER A 3 -61.20 -33.91 -6.78
C SER A 3 -60.37 -35.21 -6.83
N LYS A 4 -59.09 -35.10 -6.46
CA LYS A 4 -58.58 -35.66 -5.19
C LYS A 4 -57.17 -35.15 -4.84
N HIS A 5 -57.06 -34.61 -3.63
CA HIS A 5 -55.85 -34.43 -2.84
C HIS A 5 -55.17 -35.77 -2.54
N THR A 6 -53.84 -35.77 -2.54
CA THR A 6 -53.02 -36.58 -1.61
C THR A 6 -51.65 -35.94 -1.42
N SER A 7 -51.41 -35.43 -0.20
CA SER A 7 -50.08 -35.35 0.43
C SER A 7 -49.71 -36.76 0.91
N PRO A 8 -48.46 -37.21 0.75
CA PRO A 8 -47.54 -37.33 1.89
C PRO A 8 -46.07 -37.04 1.44
N THR A 9 -45.03 -36.84 2.24
CA THR A 9 -44.71 -37.26 3.60
C THR A 9 -43.53 -36.41 4.05
N MET A 10 -43.60 -35.93 5.28
CA MET A 10 -42.53 -35.25 6.00
C MET A 10 -41.37 -36.24 6.24
N ARG A 11 -40.22 -36.05 5.59
CA ARG A 11 -38.96 -36.67 6.04
C ARG A 11 -38.18 -35.64 6.86
N ARG A 12 -38.23 -35.81 8.17
CA ARG A 12 -37.20 -35.31 9.09
C ARG A 12 -35.86 -35.89 8.64
N ILE A 13 -34.96 -35.05 8.14
CA ILE A 13 -33.53 -35.37 8.15
C ILE A 13 -33.01 -34.80 9.45
N SER A 14 -32.77 -35.71 10.39
CA SER A 14 -32.11 -35.48 11.65
C SER A 14 -30.71 -34.89 11.42
N PHE A 15 -30.42 -33.84 12.18
CA PHE A 15 -29.10 -33.37 12.62
C PHE A 15 -27.89 -33.97 11.92
N VAL A 16 -27.34 -33.22 10.96
CA VAL A 16 -25.92 -33.35 10.64
C VAL A 16 -25.14 -32.63 11.75
N HIS A 17 -24.31 -33.42 12.42
CA HIS A 17 -23.35 -33.08 13.47
C HIS A 17 -22.62 -31.74 13.24
N PRO A 18 -22.32 -30.95 14.30
CA PRO A 18 -21.64 -29.64 14.21
C PRO A 18 -20.12 -29.77 13.95
N LEU A 19 -19.72 -30.46 12.87
CA LEU A 19 -18.33 -30.60 12.43
C LEU A 19 -18.10 -30.18 10.96
N LEU A 20 -19.12 -29.64 10.29
CA LEU A 20 -19.03 -29.13 8.92
C LEU A 20 -19.00 -27.59 8.81
N LEU A 21 -18.85 -26.88 9.94
CA LEU A 21 -18.76 -25.42 10.00
C LEU A 21 -17.45 -24.89 10.60
N ALA A 22 -16.45 -25.76 10.78
CA ALA A 22 -15.17 -25.42 11.44
C ALA A 22 -13.94 -25.45 10.50
N GLY A 23 -14.17 -25.47 9.18
CA GLY A 23 -13.11 -25.58 8.17
C GLY A 23 -12.91 -24.35 7.27
N PHE A 24 -13.40 -23.17 7.68
CA PHE A 24 -13.55 -22.00 6.79
C PHE A 24 -12.64 -20.80 7.08
N ILE A 25 -11.62 -20.94 7.93
CA ILE A 25 -10.76 -19.81 8.34
C ILE A 25 -9.31 -20.26 8.30
N SER A 26 -8.60 -20.09 7.19
CA SER A 26 -7.14 -20.36 7.18
C SER A 26 -6.32 -19.70 6.07
N ILE A 27 -6.82 -18.64 5.42
CA ILE A 27 -6.09 -17.96 4.32
C ILE A 27 -5.67 -16.52 4.67
N ILE A 28 -6.01 -16.06 5.87
CA ILE A 28 -5.55 -14.76 6.37
C ILE A 28 -4.72 -14.95 7.65
N ARG A 29 -3.86 -15.97 7.61
CA ARG A 29 -2.81 -16.17 8.63
C ARG A 29 -1.49 -15.47 8.26
N PHE A 30 -1.53 -14.46 7.40
CA PHE A 30 -0.31 -13.77 6.99
C PHE A 30 0.29 -12.94 8.14
N CYS A 31 -0.55 -12.44 9.05
CA CYS A 31 -0.13 -11.87 10.34
C CYS A 31 -0.18 -12.86 11.51
N ASP A 32 -1.01 -13.93 11.48
CA ASP A 32 -0.94 -15.01 12.50
C ASP A 32 0.35 -15.85 12.39
N ALA A 33 0.99 -15.91 11.22
CA ALA A 33 2.30 -16.54 11.04
C ALA A 33 3.40 -15.87 11.89
N TRP A 34 3.13 -14.66 12.40
CA TRP A 34 4.04 -13.91 13.26
C TRP A 34 3.89 -14.23 14.76
N SER A 35 3.00 -15.14 15.17
CA SER A 35 2.63 -15.18 16.60
C SER A 35 2.15 -16.50 17.21
N SER A 36 2.30 -17.68 16.59
CA SER A 36 2.09 -18.91 17.39
C SER A 36 2.59 -20.21 16.75
N VAL A 37 3.50 -20.87 17.47
CA VAL A 37 3.64 -22.34 17.46
C VAL A 37 2.74 -22.91 18.57
N PRO A 38 1.95 -23.98 18.36
CA PRO A 38 1.19 -24.60 19.43
C PRO A 38 2.14 -25.28 20.42
N GLN A 39 2.11 -24.89 21.69
CA GLN A 39 2.79 -25.62 22.77
C GLN A 39 2.01 -26.91 23.09
N PRO A 40 2.69 -28.05 23.36
CA PRO A 40 2.03 -29.26 23.81
C PRO A 40 1.46 -29.08 25.24
N LEU A 41 0.28 -29.65 25.46
CA LEU A 41 -0.42 -29.67 26.74
C LEU A 41 0.50 -30.17 27.87
N THR A 42 0.76 -29.32 28.85
CA THR A 42 1.35 -29.71 30.13
C THR A 42 0.39 -29.39 31.27
N SER A 43 0.25 -30.39 32.15
CA SER A 43 -0.70 -30.52 33.25
C SER A 43 -0.49 -29.49 34.36
N PRO A 44 -1.52 -29.19 35.18
CA PRO A 44 -1.45 -28.13 36.19
C PRO A 44 -0.66 -28.58 37.43
N VAL A 45 0.16 -27.67 37.97
CA VAL A 45 0.87 -27.82 39.26
C VAL A 45 0.38 -26.71 40.21
N PRO A 46 0.23 -26.97 41.53
CA PRO A 46 -0.90 -26.47 42.30
C PRO A 46 -0.68 -25.10 42.96
N THR A 47 -1.81 -24.45 43.23
CA THR A 47 -1.97 -23.20 43.97
C THR A 47 -1.62 -23.35 45.45
N THR A 48 -0.70 -22.52 45.95
CA THR A 48 -0.55 -22.26 47.38
C THR A 48 -1.28 -20.97 47.75
N ARG A 49 -2.12 -21.11 48.77
CA ARG A 49 -3.04 -20.12 49.32
C ARG A 49 -2.43 -19.56 50.59
N THR A 50 -2.19 -18.25 50.67
CA THR A 50 -1.98 -17.54 51.94
C THR A 50 -3.04 -16.44 52.09
N LYS A 51 -3.61 -16.35 53.29
CA LYS A 51 -4.73 -15.48 53.67
C LYS A 51 -4.24 -14.28 54.50
N SER A 52 -5.03 -13.21 54.41
CA SER A 52 -5.18 -12.06 55.31
C SER A 52 -4.10 -10.98 55.21
N SER A 53 -4.40 -9.67 55.31
CA SER A 53 -5.47 -9.01 56.05
C SER A 53 -5.87 -7.66 55.43
N SER A 54 -7.06 -7.18 55.82
CA SER A 54 -7.71 -5.94 55.44
C SER A 54 -7.15 -4.72 56.18
N SER A 55 -6.94 -3.59 55.48
CA SER A 55 -6.98 -2.27 56.11
C SER A 55 -7.31 -1.14 55.13
N SER A 56 -8.36 -0.41 55.52
CA SER A 56 -8.99 0.84 55.08
C SER A 56 -8.30 1.76 54.05
N CYS A 57 -9.15 2.29 53.18
CA CYS A 57 -8.91 3.41 52.27
C CYS A 57 -8.90 4.73 53.06
N HIS A 58 -7.85 5.53 52.93
CA HIS A 58 -7.82 6.91 53.42
C HIS A 58 -7.44 7.88 52.30
N HIS A 59 -8.38 8.77 51.99
CA HIS A 59 -8.14 10.01 51.25
C HIS A 59 -7.04 10.85 51.93
N PHE A 60 -6.00 11.17 51.19
CA PHE A 60 -5.02 12.18 51.60
C PHE A 60 -5.26 13.49 50.86
N ARG A 61 -5.59 14.53 51.64
CA ARG A 61 -5.54 15.94 51.25
C ARG A 61 -4.09 16.39 51.09
N HIS A 62 -3.84 17.24 50.09
CA HIS A 62 -2.59 17.96 49.89
C HIS A 62 -2.31 18.96 51.02
N PRO A 63 -1.05 19.09 51.47
CA PRO A 63 -0.53 20.32 52.02
C PRO A 63 0.38 21.02 51.00
N GLU A 64 0.17 22.32 50.82
CA GLU A 64 1.10 23.23 50.15
C GLU A 64 2.43 23.27 50.91
N SER A 65 3.55 23.18 50.20
CA SER A 65 4.85 23.59 50.76
C SER A 65 5.75 24.21 49.69
N THR A 66 6.11 25.45 49.96
CA THR A 66 7.13 26.31 49.35
C THR A 66 8.39 25.60 48.85
N LEU A 67 8.68 25.76 47.56
CA LEU A 67 9.94 25.39 46.92
C LEU A 67 11.07 26.34 47.34
N LYS A 68 12.08 25.82 48.03
CA LYS A 68 13.40 26.44 48.15
C LYS A 68 14.26 26.00 46.96
N SER A 69 14.79 26.98 46.26
CA SER A 69 15.75 26.83 45.16
C SER A 69 17.06 26.24 45.67
N THR A 70 17.45 25.08 45.13
CA THR A 70 18.79 24.51 45.29
C THR A 70 19.48 24.57 43.94
N THR A 71 20.56 25.33 43.89
CA THR A 71 21.41 25.55 42.72
C THR A 71 22.15 24.27 42.34
N THR A 72 21.84 23.70 41.18
CA THR A 72 22.67 22.66 40.54
C THR A 72 23.50 23.32 39.45
N THR A 73 24.82 23.31 39.63
CA THR A 73 25.83 23.84 38.71
C THR A 73 25.74 23.13 37.37
N SER A 74 25.22 23.81 36.34
CA SER A 74 25.29 23.37 34.95
C SER A 74 26.70 23.62 34.40
N VAL A 75 27.39 22.55 34.02
CA VAL A 75 28.58 22.64 33.17
C VAL A 75 28.10 23.09 31.77
N PRO A 76 28.60 24.21 31.21
CA PRO A 76 28.21 24.63 29.88
C PRO A 76 28.86 23.72 28.85
N ILE A 77 28.04 23.06 28.04
CA ILE A 77 28.49 22.37 26.82
C ILE A 77 28.97 23.45 25.87
N THR A 78 30.29 23.57 25.71
CA THR A 78 30.91 24.41 24.69
C THR A 78 30.55 23.87 23.32
N SER A 79 30.13 24.76 22.42
CA SER A 79 29.61 24.52 21.06
C SER A 79 30.62 23.98 20.05
N ASN A 80 31.58 23.15 20.46
CA ASN A 80 32.72 22.75 19.62
C ASN A 80 32.76 21.26 19.25
N ASP A 81 31.72 20.47 19.55
CA ASP A 81 31.64 19.05 19.15
C ASP A 81 30.47 18.75 18.19
N ILE A 82 30.08 19.72 17.35
CA ILE A 82 29.33 19.42 16.13
C ILE A 82 30.39 19.04 15.09
N PRO A 83 30.44 17.80 14.58
CA PRO A 83 31.30 17.46 13.46
C PRO A 83 30.97 18.44 12.33
N SER A 84 31.96 19.23 11.91
CA SER A 84 31.84 20.13 10.77
C SER A 84 31.21 19.35 9.62
N GLU A 85 30.04 19.79 9.16
CA GLU A 85 29.45 19.29 7.92
C GLU A 85 30.53 19.41 6.84
N SER A 86 31.10 18.27 6.46
CA SER A 86 31.91 18.21 5.28
C SER A 86 30.98 18.61 4.15
N SER A 87 31.37 19.64 3.42
CA SER A 87 30.70 20.11 2.21
C SER A 87 30.77 19.00 1.16
N SER A 88 29.96 17.96 1.33
CA SER A 88 29.63 17.04 0.27
C SER A 88 28.82 17.85 -0.73
N ASN A 89 29.20 17.81 -1.99
CA ASN A 89 28.37 18.29 -3.09
C ASN A 89 27.16 17.35 -3.23
N THR A 90 26.31 17.27 -2.20
CA THR A 90 25.06 16.55 -2.24
C THR A 90 24.07 17.41 -3.01
N ILE A 91 23.81 17.01 -4.25
CA ILE A 91 22.70 17.57 -5.03
C ILE A 91 21.43 17.36 -4.20
N PRO A 92 20.68 18.41 -3.84
CA PRO A 92 19.45 18.26 -3.08
C PRO A 92 18.49 17.32 -3.80
N TYR A 93 17.87 16.39 -3.06
CA TYR A 93 16.88 15.50 -3.65
C TYR A 93 15.71 16.30 -4.21
N ASN A 94 15.50 16.20 -5.52
CA ASN A 94 14.41 16.90 -6.18
C ASN A 94 13.21 15.97 -6.32
N TRP A 95 12.33 16.00 -5.32
CA TRP A 95 11.10 15.22 -5.30
C TRP A 95 10.10 15.60 -6.41
N LYS A 96 10.23 16.77 -7.04
CA LYS A 96 9.36 17.19 -8.16
C LYS A 96 9.73 16.52 -9.47
N ASN A 97 11.00 16.14 -9.65
CA ASN A 97 11.50 15.49 -10.86
C ASN A 97 11.72 14.00 -10.59
N GLN A 98 10.62 13.28 -10.33
CA GLN A 98 10.65 11.85 -10.00
C GLN A 98 9.54 11.09 -10.73
N TRP A 99 9.70 9.78 -10.80
CA TRP A 99 8.66 8.85 -11.21
C TRP A 99 7.72 8.55 -10.05
N TYR A 100 6.41 8.65 -10.29
CA TYR A 100 5.37 8.29 -9.33
C TYR A 100 4.52 7.15 -9.88
N ALA A 101 4.27 6.14 -9.05
CA ALA A 101 3.41 5.01 -9.39
C ALA A 101 1.93 5.45 -9.34
N ALA A 102 1.32 5.64 -10.50
CA ALA A 102 0.00 6.25 -10.63
C ALA A 102 -1.15 5.28 -10.36
N THR A 103 -1.06 4.09 -10.97
CA THR A 103 -2.07 3.03 -10.87
C THR A 103 -1.49 1.71 -11.36
N PHE A 104 -2.09 0.59 -10.97
CA PHE A 104 -1.81 -0.67 -11.65
C PHE A 104 -2.37 -0.63 -13.09
N ALA A 105 -1.61 -1.14 -14.04
CA ALA A 105 -2.03 -1.20 -15.45
C ALA A 105 -3.32 -2.01 -15.62
N SER A 106 -3.51 -3.06 -14.81
CA SER A 106 -4.72 -3.89 -14.79
C SER A 106 -5.97 -3.19 -14.25
N TYR A 107 -5.81 -2.02 -13.61
CA TYR A 107 -6.92 -1.21 -13.09
C TYR A 107 -7.40 -0.17 -14.12
N LEU A 108 -6.63 0.07 -15.18
CA LEU A 108 -7.10 0.91 -16.28
C LEU A 108 -8.25 0.21 -17.03
N PRO A 109 -9.28 0.96 -17.47
CA PRO A 109 -10.33 0.44 -18.33
C PRO A 109 -9.76 -0.29 -19.55
N ASN A 110 -10.38 -1.41 -19.92
CA ASN A 110 -10.04 -2.10 -21.16
C ASN A 110 -10.68 -1.33 -22.33
N PRO A 111 -9.89 -0.78 -23.26
CA PRO A 111 -10.41 0.12 -24.29
C PRO A 111 -11.36 -0.58 -25.28
N SER A 112 -11.23 -1.90 -25.48
CA SER A 112 -12.16 -2.70 -26.29
C SER A 112 -13.51 -2.95 -25.61
N LYS A 113 -13.66 -2.60 -24.32
CA LYS A 113 -14.87 -2.85 -23.52
C LYS A 113 -15.47 -1.59 -22.91
N SER A 114 -14.68 -0.55 -22.74
CA SER A 114 -15.08 0.70 -22.10
C SER A 114 -14.38 1.87 -22.78
N ALA A 115 -15.12 2.96 -22.95
CA ALA A 115 -14.60 4.23 -23.42
C ALA A 115 -14.10 5.12 -22.26
N GLU A 116 -14.11 4.63 -21.02
CA GLU A 116 -13.69 5.40 -19.86
C GLU A 116 -12.19 5.70 -19.88
N VAL A 117 -11.84 6.87 -19.35
CA VAL A 117 -10.46 7.32 -19.11
C VAL A 117 -10.25 7.46 -17.61
N THR A 118 -9.01 7.46 -17.15
CA THR A 118 -8.69 7.40 -15.73
C THR A 118 -8.10 8.72 -15.23
N PRO A 119 -8.79 9.46 -14.34
CA PRO A 119 -8.20 10.61 -13.66
C PRO A 119 -7.10 10.15 -12.69
N ILE A 120 -6.00 10.88 -12.67
CA ILE A 120 -4.95 10.77 -11.65
C ILE A 120 -4.53 12.16 -11.19
N SER A 121 -3.88 12.24 -10.04
CA SER A 121 -3.23 13.48 -9.62
C SER A 121 -1.96 13.19 -8.84
N VAL A 122 -0.96 14.06 -9.02
CA VAL A 122 0.27 14.05 -8.21
C VAL A 122 0.53 15.46 -7.68
N PHE A 123 0.52 15.64 -6.37
CA PHE A 123 0.59 16.95 -5.69
C PHE A 123 -0.41 17.99 -6.22
N GLY A 124 -1.62 17.57 -6.58
CA GLY A 124 -2.68 18.42 -7.10
C GLY A 124 -2.55 18.76 -8.58
N ASN A 125 -1.51 18.29 -9.27
CA ASN A 125 -1.44 18.38 -10.73
C ASN A 125 -2.33 17.29 -11.30
N ALA A 126 -3.47 17.68 -11.88
CA ALA A 126 -4.43 16.76 -12.47
C ALA A 126 -3.94 16.28 -13.85
N MET A 127 -4.00 14.98 -14.07
CA MET A 127 -3.65 14.34 -15.34
C MET A 127 -4.70 13.27 -15.69
N VAL A 128 -4.74 12.90 -16.96
CA VAL A 128 -5.62 11.86 -17.47
C VAL A 128 -4.79 10.75 -18.11
N LEU A 129 -5.10 9.51 -17.75
CA LEU A 129 -4.53 8.30 -18.34
C LEU A 129 -5.55 7.61 -19.25
N TRP A 130 -5.10 7.08 -20.37
CA TRP A 130 -5.89 6.18 -21.18
C TRP A 130 -5.03 5.13 -21.86
N ARG A 131 -5.62 3.97 -22.13
CA ARG A 131 -4.97 2.87 -22.85
C ARG A 131 -5.41 2.88 -24.30
N SER A 132 -4.45 2.82 -25.21
CA SER A 132 -4.69 2.61 -26.63
C SER A 132 -5.24 1.21 -26.90
N GLU A 133 -6.28 1.11 -27.73
CA GLU A 133 -6.73 -0.19 -28.23
C GLU A 133 -5.76 -0.77 -29.27
N ASP A 134 -5.12 0.09 -30.07
CA ASP A 134 -4.34 -0.33 -31.24
C ASP A 134 -2.99 -0.96 -30.87
N ASN A 135 -2.29 -0.38 -29.90
CA ASN A 135 -0.95 -0.83 -29.50
C ASN A 135 -0.87 -1.26 -28.02
N GLY A 136 -1.95 -1.07 -27.23
CA GLY A 136 -1.98 -1.41 -25.81
C GLY A 136 -1.21 -0.46 -24.89
N GLU A 137 -0.53 0.55 -25.45
CA GLU A 137 0.24 1.55 -24.72
C GLU A 137 -0.66 2.44 -23.86
N VAL A 138 -0.07 2.99 -22.81
CA VAL A 138 -0.74 3.94 -21.92
C VAL A 138 -0.20 5.33 -22.23
N TYR A 139 -1.11 6.28 -22.41
CA TYR A 139 -0.78 7.68 -22.59
C TYR A 139 -1.21 8.50 -21.37
N CYS A 140 -0.49 9.60 -21.13
CA CYS A 140 -0.75 10.53 -20.05
C CYS A 140 -0.69 11.97 -20.58
N ALA A 141 -1.63 12.81 -20.15
CA ALA A 141 -1.63 14.23 -20.45
C ALA A 141 -2.08 15.04 -19.23
N ASP A 142 -1.71 16.32 -19.18
CA ASP A 142 -2.34 17.27 -18.26
C ASP A 142 -3.86 17.27 -18.49
N ASP A 143 -4.64 17.29 -17.42
CA ASP A 143 -6.10 17.15 -17.45
C ASP A 143 -6.81 18.46 -17.82
N VAL A 144 -6.41 19.06 -18.93
CA VAL A 144 -6.88 20.39 -19.36
C VAL A 144 -7.02 20.43 -20.88
N CYS A 145 -8.25 20.56 -21.37
CA CYS A 145 -8.50 20.74 -22.79
C CYS A 145 -7.97 22.12 -23.28
N PRO A 146 -7.13 22.19 -24.33
CA PRO A 146 -6.54 23.45 -24.81
C PRO A 146 -7.57 24.45 -25.39
N HIS A 147 -8.82 24.02 -25.62
CA HIS A 147 -9.87 24.91 -26.12
C HIS A 147 -10.44 25.85 -25.04
N ARG A 148 -10.93 25.27 -23.93
CA ARG A 148 -11.65 25.98 -22.86
C ARG A 148 -11.38 25.40 -21.47
N SER A 149 -10.26 24.71 -21.29
CA SER A 149 -9.79 24.17 -20.01
C SER A 149 -10.76 23.22 -19.31
N ALA A 150 -11.65 22.56 -20.07
CA ALA A 150 -12.45 21.46 -19.55
C ALA A 150 -11.54 20.30 -19.11
N ALA A 151 -11.89 19.65 -18.00
CA ALA A 151 -11.25 18.41 -17.57
C ALA A 151 -11.47 17.34 -18.64
N LEU A 152 -10.36 16.79 -19.14
CA LEU A 152 -10.36 15.73 -20.15
C LEU A 152 -10.67 14.37 -19.53
N SER A 153 -10.41 14.19 -18.23
CA SER A 153 -10.75 13.00 -17.46
C SER A 153 -12.26 12.75 -17.38
N GLU A 154 -13.06 13.79 -17.53
CA GLU A 154 -14.51 13.68 -17.64
C GLU A 154 -14.95 13.21 -19.02
N GLY A 155 -14.05 13.19 -20.01
CA GLY A 155 -14.32 12.79 -21.39
C GLY A 155 -14.40 11.28 -21.61
N ARG A 156 -14.01 10.84 -22.81
CA ARG A 156 -13.97 9.42 -23.17
C ARG A 156 -12.98 9.12 -24.27
N LEU A 157 -12.74 7.84 -24.50
CA LEU A 157 -12.18 7.36 -25.75
C LEU A 157 -13.23 7.29 -26.85
N ARG A 158 -12.85 7.79 -28.02
CA ARG A 158 -13.62 7.64 -29.25
C ARG A 158 -12.66 7.46 -30.41
N ASP A 159 -12.85 6.39 -31.18
CA ASP A 159 -12.01 6.07 -32.34
C ASP A 159 -10.50 6.04 -31.97
N GLY A 160 -10.17 5.44 -30.82
CA GLY A 160 -8.80 5.34 -30.27
C GLY A 160 -8.26 6.62 -29.62
N LYS A 161 -9.03 7.72 -29.62
CA LYS A 161 -8.56 9.06 -29.23
C LYS A 161 -9.30 9.60 -28.02
N LEU A 162 -8.65 10.50 -27.28
CA LEU A 162 -9.26 11.18 -26.15
C LEU A 162 -10.20 12.29 -26.65
N GLU A 163 -11.51 12.11 -26.45
CA GLU A 163 -12.55 13.08 -26.80
C GLU A 163 -12.96 13.90 -25.58
N CYS A 164 -12.83 15.22 -25.69
CA CYS A 164 -13.32 16.17 -24.70
C CYS A 164 -14.85 16.30 -24.79
N TYR A 165 -15.57 16.06 -23.68
CA TYR A 165 -17.03 16.19 -23.66
C TYR A 165 -17.56 17.60 -23.84
N TYR A 166 -16.74 18.64 -23.68
CA TYR A 166 -17.27 19.99 -23.80
C TYR A 166 -17.68 20.31 -25.25
N HIS A 167 -16.81 20.04 -26.22
CA HIS A 167 -17.05 20.37 -27.63
C HIS A 167 -16.70 19.24 -28.61
N GLY A 168 -16.28 18.06 -28.12
CA GLY A 168 -15.96 16.89 -28.93
C GLY A 168 -14.62 16.95 -29.64
N TRP A 169 -13.69 17.81 -29.20
CA TRP A 169 -12.32 17.82 -29.73
C TRP A 169 -11.63 16.50 -29.39
N GLN A 170 -10.98 15.87 -30.37
CA GLN A 170 -10.29 14.60 -30.20
C GLN A 170 -8.78 14.75 -30.33
N PHE A 171 -8.07 14.14 -29.39
CA PHE A 171 -6.62 14.22 -29.27
C PHE A 171 -5.99 12.84 -29.36
N ASP A 172 -4.91 12.75 -30.12
CA ASP A 172 -4.23 11.50 -30.42
C ASP A 172 -3.00 11.31 -29.51
N GLY A 173 -3.05 10.29 -28.65
CA GLY A 173 -1.91 9.99 -27.78
C GLY A 173 -0.67 9.51 -28.54
N GLU A 174 -0.85 8.84 -29.68
CA GLU A 174 0.27 8.34 -30.50
C GLU A 174 0.94 9.48 -31.30
N LYS A 175 0.22 10.57 -31.54
CA LYS A 175 0.74 11.78 -32.20
C LYS A 175 0.97 12.91 -31.19
N ASP A 176 1.55 12.57 -30.04
CA ASP A 176 1.96 13.53 -29.00
C ASP A 176 0.86 14.52 -28.57
N GLY A 177 -0.39 14.06 -28.53
CA GLY A 177 -1.54 14.86 -28.11
C GLY A 177 -2.13 15.77 -29.19
N GLU A 178 -1.73 15.62 -30.46
CA GLU A 178 -2.27 16.42 -31.55
C GLU A 178 -3.79 16.29 -31.67
N CYS A 179 -4.49 17.43 -31.79
CA CYS A 179 -5.91 17.43 -32.11
C CYS A 179 -6.11 17.04 -33.58
N ASN A 180 -6.84 15.97 -33.81
CA ASN A 180 -7.08 15.47 -35.17
C ASN A 180 -8.54 15.62 -35.63
N PHE A 181 -9.44 15.99 -34.71
CA PHE A 181 -10.84 16.20 -35.04
C PHE A 181 -11.47 17.29 -34.17
N ILE A 182 -12.11 18.26 -34.84
CA ILE A 182 -12.93 19.30 -34.21
C ILE A 182 -14.30 19.26 -34.90
N PRO A 183 -15.38 18.83 -34.22
CA PRO A 183 -16.67 18.62 -34.87
C PRO A 183 -17.25 19.89 -35.53
N GLN A 184 -16.95 21.06 -34.97
CA GLN A 184 -17.45 22.36 -35.44
C GLN A 184 -16.56 23.02 -36.50
N LEU A 185 -15.44 22.40 -36.86
CA LEU A 185 -14.52 22.93 -37.86
C LEU A 185 -14.97 22.49 -39.26
N GLU A 186 -15.03 23.44 -40.19
CA GLU A 186 -15.30 23.15 -41.61
C GLU A 186 -14.29 22.13 -42.15
N LYS A 187 -14.75 21.18 -42.99
CA LYS A 187 -13.91 20.07 -43.48
C LYS A 187 -12.66 20.50 -44.23
N THR A 188 -12.68 21.70 -44.82
CA THR A 188 -11.57 22.28 -45.58
C THR A 188 -10.66 23.17 -44.73
N ALA A 189 -11.06 23.50 -43.50
CA ALA A 189 -10.27 24.32 -42.60
C ALA A 189 -9.21 23.49 -41.87
N GLN A 190 -8.08 24.13 -41.56
CA GLN A 190 -6.98 23.49 -40.86
C GLN A 190 -7.20 23.56 -39.34
N ILE A 191 -6.92 22.46 -38.64
CA ILE A 191 -6.88 22.46 -37.18
C ILE A 191 -5.68 23.30 -36.73
N PRO A 192 -5.85 24.26 -35.79
CA PRO A 192 -4.74 25.06 -35.28
C PRO A 192 -3.68 24.19 -34.61
N LYS A 193 -2.39 24.46 -34.86
CA LYS A 193 -1.28 23.72 -34.20
C LYS A 193 -1.30 23.81 -32.68
N ALA A 194 -1.87 24.88 -32.12
CA ALA A 194 -2.04 25.06 -30.68
C ALA A 194 -3.14 24.14 -30.08
N ALA A 195 -3.94 23.47 -30.92
CA ALA A 195 -4.86 22.42 -30.49
C ALA A 195 -4.05 21.13 -30.25
N CYS A 196 -3.26 21.11 -29.19
CA CYS A 196 -2.44 19.98 -28.82
C CYS A 196 -2.44 19.85 -27.29
N LEU A 197 -2.50 18.62 -26.78
CA LEU A 197 -2.41 18.37 -25.35
C LEU A 197 -0.97 18.58 -24.87
N LYS A 198 -0.83 18.96 -23.60
CA LYS A 198 0.45 18.83 -22.91
C LYS A 198 0.59 17.39 -22.43
N MET A 199 1.26 16.56 -23.23
CA MET A 199 1.55 15.17 -22.90
C MET A 199 2.54 15.09 -21.73
N ARG A 200 2.42 14.03 -20.93
CA ARG A 200 3.32 13.69 -19.82
C ARG A 200 3.97 12.36 -20.11
N GLU A 201 5.27 12.28 -19.81
CA GLU A 201 6.01 11.03 -19.90
C GLU A 201 5.43 10.02 -18.92
N CYS A 202 5.00 8.87 -19.44
CA CYS A 202 4.51 7.76 -18.66
C CYS A 202 5.01 6.43 -19.21
N ARG A 203 5.21 5.44 -18.33
CA ARG A 203 5.74 4.13 -18.70
C ARG A 203 5.05 3.04 -17.90
N THR A 204 4.75 1.92 -18.56
CA THR A 204 4.26 0.72 -17.86
C THR A 204 5.42 -0.21 -17.57
N VAL A 205 5.81 -0.33 -16.30
CA VAL A 205 6.90 -1.19 -15.84
C VAL A 205 6.35 -2.15 -14.79
N GLU A 206 6.57 -3.45 -15.00
CA GLU A 206 6.09 -4.52 -14.11
C GLU A 206 4.58 -4.43 -13.79
N GLY A 207 3.77 -4.02 -14.77
CA GLY A 207 2.32 -3.89 -14.60
C GLY A 207 1.87 -2.69 -13.75
N ILE A 208 2.77 -1.74 -13.44
CA ILE A 208 2.48 -0.45 -12.81
C ILE A 208 2.65 0.64 -13.85
N VAL A 209 1.70 1.58 -13.92
CA VAL A 209 1.80 2.78 -14.73
C VAL A 209 2.51 3.85 -13.91
N TRP A 210 3.67 4.26 -14.38
CA TRP A 210 4.49 5.32 -13.79
C TRP A 210 4.33 6.60 -14.58
N VAL A 211 4.25 7.74 -13.89
CA VAL A 211 4.21 9.07 -14.48
C VAL A 211 5.40 9.90 -14.00
N TRP A 212 6.05 10.61 -14.91
CA TRP A 212 7.15 11.50 -14.60
C TRP A 212 6.62 12.91 -14.33
N MET A 213 7.02 13.48 -13.20
CA MET A 213 6.56 14.82 -12.78
C MET A 213 7.53 15.96 -13.12
N GLY A 214 8.71 15.65 -13.64
CA GLY A 214 9.64 16.67 -14.11
C GLY A 214 9.15 17.33 -15.41
N GLU A 215 9.51 18.60 -15.60
CA GLU A 215 9.21 19.34 -16.85
C GLU A 215 10.18 18.99 -17.99
N GLU A 216 11.40 18.57 -17.66
CA GLU A 216 12.37 18.05 -18.62
C GLU A 216 12.19 16.54 -18.80
N ALA A 217 12.76 15.99 -19.88
CA ALA A 217 12.74 14.55 -20.12
C ALA A 217 13.33 13.76 -18.91
N PRO A 218 12.77 12.58 -18.58
CA PRO A 218 13.27 11.77 -17.49
C PRO A 218 14.76 11.46 -17.65
N THR A 219 15.52 11.67 -16.57
CA THR A 219 16.95 11.34 -16.51
C THR A 219 17.21 9.91 -16.02
N THR A 220 16.15 9.22 -15.59
CA THR A 220 16.18 7.86 -15.03
C THR A 220 14.98 7.08 -15.56
N ASP A 221 15.07 5.75 -15.50
CA ASP A 221 13.94 4.87 -15.75
C ASP A 221 13.06 4.73 -14.48
N PRO A 222 11.78 4.37 -14.61
CA PRO A 222 10.95 4.06 -13.45
C PRO A 222 11.57 2.96 -12.58
N PRO A 223 11.45 3.05 -11.25
CA PRO A 223 11.96 2.03 -10.35
C PRO A 223 11.36 0.64 -10.64
N THR A 224 12.21 -0.38 -10.68
CA THR A 224 11.79 -1.79 -10.77
C THR A 224 11.71 -2.41 -9.38
N GLN A 225 10.94 -3.48 -9.23
CA GLN A 225 10.91 -4.31 -8.03
C GLN A 225 12.10 -5.27 -8.01
N GLY A 226 12.48 -5.79 -9.18
CA GLY A 226 13.33 -6.98 -9.28
C GLY A 226 14.73 -6.87 -8.67
N GLY A 227 15.35 -5.68 -8.73
CA GLY A 227 16.71 -5.49 -8.19
C GLY A 227 16.83 -5.78 -6.69
N TRP A 228 15.80 -5.45 -5.91
CA TRP A 228 15.79 -5.64 -4.46
C TRP A 228 15.03 -6.91 -4.02
N MET A 229 14.03 -7.31 -4.81
CA MET A 229 13.22 -8.50 -4.57
C MET A 229 13.93 -9.79 -4.99
N GLY A 230 14.92 -9.72 -5.89
CA GLY A 230 15.92 -10.77 -6.18
C GLY A 230 15.36 -12.18 -6.39
N GLU A 231 15.20 -12.91 -5.28
CA GLU A 231 14.73 -14.30 -5.23
C GLU A 231 13.31 -14.51 -5.77
N PHE A 232 12.45 -13.47 -5.79
CA PHE A 232 11.08 -13.62 -6.28
C PHE A 232 10.95 -13.62 -7.81
N ASP A 233 11.90 -13.04 -8.53
CA ASP A 233 11.83 -12.89 -9.99
C ASP A 233 12.03 -14.21 -10.75
N ASN A 234 12.71 -15.17 -10.12
CA ASN A 234 13.06 -16.47 -10.71
C ASN A 234 12.18 -17.62 -10.21
N LEU A 235 11.15 -17.35 -9.41
CA LEU A 235 10.27 -18.39 -8.88
C LEU A 235 9.02 -18.51 -9.76
N GLU A 236 8.86 -19.64 -10.44
CA GLU A 236 7.63 -19.94 -11.19
C GLU A 236 6.40 -20.14 -10.26
N ASP A 237 6.65 -20.26 -8.94
CA ASP A 237 5.65 -20.62 -7.93
C ASP A 237 5.22 -19.47 -7.00
N TYR A 238 5.12 -18.22 -7.50
CA TYR A 238 4.55 -17.12 -6.70
C TYR A 238 3.06 -16.88 -6.94
N ILE A 239 2.41 -16.29 -5.95
CA ILE A 239 1.12 -15.60 -6.04
C ILE A 239 1.39 -14.12 -5.86
N MET A 240 1.00 -13.32 -6.85
CA MET A 240 1.01 -11.86 -6.78
C MET A 240 -0.40 -11.36 -6.51
N ASN A 241 -0.54 -10.40 -5.60
CA ASN A 241 -1.79 -9.70 -5.37
C ASN A 241 -1.59 -8.19 -5.35
N ASP A 242 -2.32 -7.50 -6.23
CA ASP A 242 -2.29 -6.04 -6.42
C ASP A 242 -3.55 -5.41 -5.84
N PHE A 243 -3.37 -4.53 -4.85
CA PHE A 243 -4.42 -3.78 -4.16
C PHE A 243 -4.12 -2.28 -4.22
N GLN A 244 -5.11 -1.45 -4.54
CA GLN A 244 -4.96 0.00 -4.62
C GLN A 244 -6.08 0.70 -3.88
N ILE A 245 -5.76 1.77 -3.15
CA ILE A 245 -6.73 2.59 -2.40
C ILE A 245 -6.28 4.04 -2.28
N ASP A 246 -7.25 4.96 -2.28
CA ASP A 246 -7.04 6.36 -1.96
C ASP A 246 -7.36 6.59 -0.48
N LEU A 247 -6.48 7.29 0.22
CA LEU A 247 -6.50 7.47 1.66
C LEU A 247 -6.67 8.96 2.01
N PRO A 248 -7.45 9.27 3.06
CA PRO A 248 -7.82 10.65 3.42
C PRO A 248 -6.77 11.35 4.30
N TYR A 249 -5.48 11.07 4.11
CA TYR A 249 -4.38 11.71 4.83
C TYR A 249 -3.14 11.89 3.96
N ASP A 250 -2.26 12.78 4.40
CA ASP A 250 -1.05 13.16 3.66
C ASP A 250 -0.08 11.99 3.45
N HIS A 251 0.62 12.08 2.32
CA HIS A 251 1.62 11.10 1.88
C HIS A 251 2.71 10.82 2.92
N SER A 252 3.19 11.84 3.66
CA SER A 252 4.22 11.65 4.68
C SER A 252 3.77 10.74 5.82
N TYR A 253 2.53 10.93 6.31
CA TYR A 253 1.97 10.06 7.34
C TYR A 253 1.75 8.64 6.82
N LEU A 254 1.37 8.47 5.55
CA LEU A 254 1.28 7.16 4.93
C LEU A 254 2.64 6.45 4.92
N VAL A 255 3.70 7.14 4.49
CA VAL A 255 5.05 6.56 4.48
C VAL A 255 5.49 6.19 5.90
N GLU A 256 5.35 7.10 6.87
CA GLU A 256 5.73 6.85 8.27
C GLU A 256 4.96 5.68 8.89
N ASN A 257 3.65 5.59 8.65
CA ASN A 257 2.82 4.50 9.14
C ASN A 257 3.26 3.15 8.54
N LEU A 258 3.55 3.08 7.24
CA LEU A 258 3.89 1.84 6.56
C LEU A 258 5.31 1.32 6.88
N VAL A 259 6.23 2.19 7.33
CA VAL A 259 7.56 1.76 7.78
C VAL A 259 7.60 1.36 9.27
N ASP A 260 6.55 1.64 10.04
CA ASP A 260 6.48 1.30 11.46
C ASP A 260 5.80 -0.06 11.71
N PRO A 261 6.53 -1.14 12.00
CA PRO A 261 5.90 -2.42 12.32
C PRO A 261 5.26 -2.46 13.72
N ALA A 262 5.56 -1.49 14.61
CA ALA A 262 5.16 -1.55 16.01
C ALA A 262 3.66 -1.29 16.22
N HIS A 263 3.01 -0.54 15.33
CA HIS A 263 1.57 -0.30 15.42
C HIS A 263 0.74 -1.53 15.04
N ILE A 264 1.28 -2.46 14.23
CA ILE A 264 0.50 -3.56 13.63
C ILE A 264 -0.22 -4.42 14.67
N PRO A 265 0.41 -4.90 15.77
CA PRO A 265 -0.28 -5.68 16.80
C PRO A 265 -1.34 -4.88 17.57
N ILE A 266 -1.22 -3.56 17.60
CA ILE A 266 -2.05 -2.68 18.43
C ILE A 266 -3.24 -2.12 17.65
N SER A 267 -2.99 -1.50 16.50
CA SER A 267 -4.01 -0.81 15.68
C SER A 267 -4.87 -1.77 14.88
N HIS A 268 -4.34 -2.94 14.53
CA HIS A 268 -5.06 -3.96 13.74
C HIS A 268 -5.53 -5.15 14.56
N ASP A 269 -5.66 -4.97 15.88
CA ASP A 269 -6.23 -5.97 16.75
C ASP A 269 -7.66 -6.33 16.33
N ALA A 270 -8.05 -7.59 16.55
CA ALA A 270 -9.33 -8.16 16.17
C ALA A 270 -9.69 -8.09 14.66
N THR A 271 -8.78 -7.66 13.79
CA THR A 271 -8.97 -7.73 12.33
C THR A 271 -8.40 -9.03 11.79
N SER A 272 -9.18 -9.76 11.00
CA SER A 272 -8.69 -10.97 10.33
C SER A 272 -7.55 -10.63 9.39
N GLY A 273 -6.34 -11.09 9.71
CA GLY A 273 -5.11 -10.72 8.98
C GLY A 273 -4.39 -9.50 9.52
N GLY A 274 -4.90 -8.86 10.57
CA GLY A 274 -4.16 -7.90 11.38
C GLY A 274 -3.28 -8.59 12.42
N GLY A 275 -2.64 -7.79 13.27
CA GLY A 275 -1.92 -8.30 14.42
C GLY A 275 -2.86 -8.67 15.58
N LYS A 276 -2.31 -9.22 16.65
CA LYS A 276 -3.04 -9.37 17.93
C LYS A 276 -2.33 -8.60 19.01
N ARG A 277 -3.10 -7.94 19.86
CA ARG A 277 -2.55 -7.05 20.88
C ARG A 277 -1.57 -7.75 21.81
N GLU A 278 -1.83 -9.00 22.15
CA GLU A 278 -0.95 -9.82 23.00
C GLU A 278 0.42 -10.12 22.40
N ASN A 279 0.60 -9.94 21.08
CA ASN A 279 1.87 -10.17 20.40
C ASN A 279 2.76 -8.92 20.35
N ALA A 280 2.27 -7.79 20.85
CA ALA A 280 3.05 -6.56 20.92
C ALA A 280 4.30 -6.76 21.78
N GLN A 281 5.45 -6.42 21.23
CA GLN A 281 6.75 -6.65 21.87
C GLN A 281 7.79 -5.68 21.31
N ALA A 282 8.95 -5.62 21.96
CA ALA A 282 10.07 -4.82 21.46
C ALA A 282 10.57 -5.34 20.11
N TYR A 283 11.03 -4.43 19.26
CA TYR A 283 11.69 -4.74 18.00
C TYR A 283 13.18 -4.43 18.09
N GLU A 284 14.00 -5.33 17.53
CA GLU A 284 15.38 -5.01 17.17
C GLU A 284 15.36 -4.49 15.73
N MET A 285 15.51 -3.19 15.55
CA MET A 285 15.56 -2.54 14.25
C MET A 285 16.96 -2.00 13.99
N ILE A 286 17.53 -2.34 12.84
CA ILE A 286 18.88 -1.97 12.42
C ILE A 286 18.77 -1.28 11.07
N VAL A 287 19.13 0.00 11.00
CA VAL A 287 19.28 0.74 9.75
C VAL A 287 20.72 0.57 9.26
N ASP A 288 20.89 0.20 7.99
CA ASP A 288 22.21 0.11 7.39
C ASP A 288 22.75 1.52 7.11
N GLN A 289 23.65 1.98 7.96
CA GLN A 289 24.26 3.32 7.86
C GLN A 289 24.96 3.54 6.52
N GLY A 290 25.49 2.49 5.90
CA GLY A 290 26.15 2.58 4.59
C GLY A 290 25.18 2.80 3.42
N SER A 291 23.89 2.51 3.62
CA SER A 291 22.84 2.66 2.61
C SER A 291 22.16 4.04 2.63
N MET A 292 22.35 4.80 3.72
CA MET A 292 21.61 6.05 3.94
C MET A 292 22.01 7.11 2.91
N SER A 293 21.03 7.60 2.18
CA SER A 293 21.20 8.68 1.20
C SER A 293 19.93 9.52 1.13
N SER A 294 20.00 10.61 0.37
CA SER A 294 18.81 11.42 0.07
C SER A 294 17.76 10.67 -0.77
N ASN A 295 18.13 9.55 -1.41
CA ASN A 295 17.22 8.67 -2.15
C ASN A 295 16.58 7.59 -1.26
N GLY A 296 16.93 7.50 0.03
CA GLY A 296 16.36 6.52 0.95
C GLY A 296 17.42 5.71 1.71
N PHE A 297 17.01 4.56 2.24
CA PHE A 297 17.82 3.71 3.10
C PHE A 297 17.29 2.27 3.13
N THR A 298 18.15 1.34 3.51
CA THR A 298 17.78 -0.04 3.83
C THR A 298 17.90 -0.29 5.32
N GLY A 299 17.15 -1.26 5.79
CA GLY A 299 17.21 -1.71 7.16
C GLY A 299 16.62 -3.08 7.31
N ARG A 300 16.61 -3.53 8.55
CA ARG A 300 16.06 -4.82 8.91
C ARG A 300 15.51 -4.79 10.32
N TYR A 301 14.45 -5.54 10.57
CA TYR A 301 13.87 -5.66 11.89
C TYR A 301 13.46 -7.10 12.23
N ARG A 302 13.43 -7.41 13.52
CA ARG A 302 12.82 -8.63 14.06
C ARG A 302 12.25 -8.37 15.45
N THR A 303 11.32 -9.20 15.88
CA THR A 303 10.74 -9.11 17.22
C THR A 303 11.70 -9.61 18.30
N ALA A 304 11.46 -9.25 19.56
CA ALA A 304 12.23 -9.75 20.70
C ALA A 304 12.21 -11.29 20.79
N GLU A 305 11.05 -11.91 20.55
CA GLU A 305 10.91 -13.37 20.51
C GLU A 305 11.75 -14.00 19.38
N GLN A 306 11.71 -13.40 18.19
CA GLN A 306 12.57 -13.83 17.09
C GLN A 306 14.04 -13.72 17.47
N ARG A 307 14.45 -12.60 18.10
CA ARG A 307 15.83 -12.42 18.57
C ARG A 307 16.24 -13.51 19.57
N GLU A 308 15.42 -13.83 20.55
CA GLU A 308 15.70 -14.88 21.55
C GLU A 308 15.90 -16.26 20.92
N LYS A 309 15.22 -16.52 19.81
CA LYS A 309 15.30 -17.78 19.05
C LYS A 309 16.35 -17.74 17.94
N ASN A 310 17.18 -16.69 17.86
CA ASN A 310 18.08 -16.44 16.72
C ASN A 310 17.37 -16.47 15.36
N GLY A 311 16.11 -16.03 15.34
CA GLY A 311 15.29 -15.93 14.15
C GLY A 311 15.78 -14.84 13.19
N ASP A 312 15.36 -15.01 11.94
CA ASP A 312 15.75 -14.17 10.82
C ASP A 312 15.13 -12.77 10.91
N PHE A 313 15.80 -11.84 10.24
CA PHE A 313 15.27 -10.51 10.06
C PHE A 313 14.28 -10.44 8.90
N ILE A 314 13.35 -9.52 9.02
CA ILE A 314 12.66 -8.95 7.87
C ILE A 314 13.49 -7.79 7.37
N GLU A 315 13.81 -7.82 6.08
CA GLU A 315 14.50 -6.73 5.41
C GLU A 315 13.48 -5.73 4.90
N PHE A 316 13.84 -4.45 4.93
CA PHE A 316 13.07 -3.41 4.31
C PHE A 316 13.97 -2.39 3.61
N GLN A 317 13.40 -1.73 2.62
CA GLN A 317 14.00 -0.62 1.90
C GLN A 317 12.97 0.49 1.78
N TYR A 318 13.39 1.71 2.09
CA TYR A 318 12.68 2.91 1.70
C TYR A 318 13.45 3.56 0.56
N GLU A 319 12.75 3.87 -0.53
CA GLU A 319 13.24 4.64 -1.67
C GLU A 319 12.33 5.85 -1.85
N ALA A 320 12.93 7.04 -1.78
CA ALA A 320 12.21 8.29 -1.93
C ALA A 320 11.62 8.40 -3.36
N PRO A 321 10.43 9.00 -3.54
CA PRO A 321 9.72 9.76 -2.51
C PRO A 321 8.76 8.92 -1.68
N GLY A 322 8.45 7.67 -2.04
CA GLY A 322 7.34 6.95 -1.39
C GLY A 322 7.30 5.44 -1.66
N ILE A 323 8.42 4.82 -2.01
CA ILE A 323 8.47 3.38 -2.27
C ILE A 323 8.99 2.68 -1.02
N ILE A 324 8.24 1.71 -0.52
CA ILE A 324 8.64 0.85 0.59
C ILE A 324 8.62 -0.59 0.08
N ARG A 325 9.74 -1.29 0.23
CA ARG A 325 9.85 -2.72 -0.07
C ARG A 325 10.16 -3.48 1.20
N GLN A 326 9.53 -4.63 1.37
CA GLN A 326 9.77 -5.53 2.50
C GLN A 326 9.88 -6.96 2.01
N LYS A 327 10.79 -7.74 2.58
CA LYS A 327 10.92 -9.17 2.28
C LYS A 327 11.40 -9.95 3.49
N GLY A 328 11.05 -11.23 3.53
CA GLY A 328 11.63 -12.14 4.50
C GLY A 328 10.94 -13.49 4.59
N MET A 329 11.35 -14.23 5.61
CA MET A 329 10.91 -15.59 5.90
C MET A 329 9.98 -15.56 7.12
N PRO A 330 8.65 -15.39 6.93
CA PRO A 330 7.73 -15.22 8.06
C PRO A 330 7.67 -16.44 9.01
N ARG A 331 8.20 -17.59 8.60
CA ARG A 331 8.29 -18.82 9.41
C ARG A 331 9.73 -19.30 9.63
N GLY A 332 10.71 -18.42 9.48
CA GLY A 332 12.15 -18.73 9.57
C GLY A 332 12.70 -19.45 8.35
N ASN A 333 14.03 -19.56 8.28
CA ASN A 333 14.77 -20.10 7.14
C ASN A 333 14.35 -21.49 6.66
N ASP A 334 13.98 -22.38 7.59
CA ASP A 334 13.61 -23.77 7.26
C ASP A 334 12.25 -23.88 6.58
N SER A 335 11.43 -22.82 6.63
CA SER A 335 10.15 -22.79 5.93
C SER A 335 10.38 -22.57 4.43
N PRO A 336 9.64 -23.23 3.53
CA PRO A 336 9.65 -22.87 2.11
C PRO A 336 8.93 -21.54 1.84
N LEU A 337 8.17 -21.01 2.81
CA LEU A 337 7.37 -19.80 2.63
C LEU A 337 8.29 -18.57 2.59
N ARG A 338 8.24 -17.81 1.48
CA ARG A 338 8.83 -16.46 1.40
C ARG A 338 7.74 -15.44 1.16
N PHE A 339 7.91 -14.27 1.75
CA PHE A 339 7.02 -13.13 1.58
C PHE A 339 7.78 -11.92 1.06
N GLY A 340 7.14 -11.21 0.14
CA GLY A 340 7.57 -9.95 -0.40
C GLY A 340 6.42 -8.95 -0.44
N ALA A 341 6.71 -7.68 -0.23
CA ALA A 341 5.76 -6.59 -0.34
C ALA A 341 6.43 -5.37 -0.97
N ALA A 342 5.71 -4.72 -1.87
CA ALA A 342 6.06 -3.43 -2.44
C ALA A 342 4.87 -2.49 -2.26
N LEU A 343 5.11 -1.36 -1.61
CA LEU A 343 4.14 -0.33 -1.30
C LEU A 343 4.59 0.96 -1.98
N HIS A 344 3.76 1.50 -2.87
CA HIS A 344 4.00 2.78 -3.50
C HIS A 344 3.00 3.79 -2.95
N CYS A 345 3.53 4.79 -2.27
CA CYS A 345 2.82 5.91 -1.70
C CYS A 345 2.86 7.05 -2.72
N MET A 346 1.71 7.42 -3.26
CA MET A 346 1.58 8.55 -4.19
C MET A 346 0.85 9.71 -3.52
N PRO A 347 1.41 10.92 -3.50
CA PRO A 347 0.72 12.11 -3.01
C PRO A 347 -0.32 12.56 -4.05
N LEU A 348 -1.61 12.55 -3.70
CA LEU A 348 -2.68 12.99 -4.61
C LEU A 348 -2.84 14.51 -4.55
N THR A 349 -3.26 15.03 -3.40
CA THR A 349 -3.45 16.45 -3.09
C THR A 349 -3.02 16.67 -1.64
N LEU A 350 -3.06 17.91 -1.15
CA LEU A 350 -2.93 18.14 0.29
C LEU A 350 -3.99 17.30 1.04
N GLY A 351 -3.56 16.59 2.09
CA GLY A 351 -4.39 15.72 2.91
C GLY A 351 -4.87 14.45 2.21
N ARG A 352 -4.35 14.09 1.03
CA ARG A 352 -4.75 12.85 0.33
C ARG A 352 -3.58 12.14 -0.31
N SER A 353 -3.60 10.82 -0.19
CA SER A 353 -2.59 9.95 -0.78
C SER A 353 -3.23 8.73 -1.41
N ARG A 354 -2.47 8.01 -2.22
CA ARG A 354 -2.84 6.72 -2.78
C ARG A 354 -1.79 5.70 -2.40
N LEU A 355 -2.23 4.52 -2.00
CA LEU A 355 -1.38 3.36 -1.79
C LEU A 355 -1.60 2.36 -2.94
N LEU A 356 -0.54 2.00 -3.65
CA LEU A 356 -0.48 0.79 -4.47
C LEU A 356 0.30 -0.25 -3.68
N PHE A 357 -0.38 -1.32 -3.27
CA PHE A 357 0.18 -2.40 -2.48
C PHE A 357 0.23 -3.69 -3.30
N ARG A 358 1.44 -4.17 -3.55
CA ARG A 358 1.71 -5.45 -4.21
C ARG A 358 2.35 -6.40 -3.23
N THR A 359 1.78 -7.60 -3.10
CA THR A 359 2.37 -8.69 -2.29
C THR A 359 2.76 -9.86 -3.15
N PHE A 360 3.86 -10.52 -2.79
CA PHE A 360 4.39 -11.73 -3.40
C PHE A 360 4.51 -12.81 -2.34
N ILE A 361 3.98 -13.99 -2.63
CA ILE A 361 4.07 -15.15 -1.73
C ILE A 361 4.46 -16.36 -2.56
N THR A 362 5.47 -17.11 -2.11
CA THR A 362 5.96 -18.33 -2.77
C THR A 362 6.11 -19.47 -1.75
N GLY A 363 6.23 -20.71 -2.23
CA GLY A 363 6.40 -21.89 -1.37
C GLY A 363 5.11 -22.33 -0.68
N LEU A 364 3.96 -21.99 -1.27
CA LEU A 364 2.65 -22.44 -0.79
C LEU A 364 2.34 -23.85 -1.32
N PRO A 365 1.75 -24.74 -0.51
CA PRO A 365 1.27 -26.03 -1.01
C PRO A 365 0.29 -25.85 -2.18
N PRO A 366 0.30 -26.72 -3.22
CA PRO A 366 -0.52 -26.53 -4.43
C PRO A 366 -2.02 -26.33 -4.16
N LEU A 367 -2.58 -27.06 -3.19
CA LEU A 367 -3.98 -26.90 -2.80
C LEU A 367 -4.27 -25.51 -2.22
N LEU A 368 -3.37 -24.99 -1.39
CA LEU A 368 -3.51 -23.66 -0.80
C LEU A 368 -3.34 -22.58 -1.86
N LYS A 369 -2.38 -22.75 -2.77
CA LYS A 369 -2.21 -21.87 -3.94
C LYS A 369 -3.48 -21.82 -4.78
N LEU A 370 -4.06 -22.97 -5.12
CA LEU A 370 -5.32 -23.05 -5.85
C LEU A 370 -6.47 -22.34 -5.13
N LEU A 371 -6.64 -22.57 -3.82
CA LEU A 371 -7.68 -21.91 -3.03
C LEU A 371 -7.53 -20.39 -2.97
N ILE A 372 -6.28 -19.89 -2.90
CA ILE A 372 -6.00 -18.44 -2.94
C ILE A 372 -6.32 -17.88 -4.32
N THR A 373 -5.89 -18.53 -5.40
CA THR A 373 -6.13 -18.08 -6.77
C THR A 373 -7.61 -18.10 -7.15
N LEU A 374 -8.39 -19.06 -6.63
CA LEU A 374 -9.83 -19.12 -6.85
C LEU A 374 -10.61 -18.11 -6.00
N LYS A 375 -9.99 -17.52 -4.97
CA LYS A 375 -10.66 -16.55 -4.10
C LYS A 375 -10.95 -15.28 -4.90
N PRO A 376 -12.20 -14.79 -4.93
CA PRO A 376 -12.52 -13.56 -5.62
C PRO A 376 -11.72 -12.38 -5.07
N LYS A 377 -11.13 -11.58 -5.97
CA LYS A 377 -10.28 -10.43 -5.61
C LYS A 377 -10.97 -9.40 -4.71
N PHE A 378 -12.29 -9.20 -4.87
CA PHE A 378 -13.01 -8.28 -3.98
C PHE A 378 -12.95 -8.74 -2.51
N LEU A 379 -12.94 -10.04 -2.25
CA LEU A 379 -12.91 -10.59 -0.88
C LEU A 379 -11.53 -10.46 -0.23
N THR A 380 -10.44 -10.51 -1.02
CA THR A 380 -9.11 -10.17 -0.52
C THR A 380 -9.01 -8.67 -0.24
N ASN A 381 -9.47 -7.84 -1.17
CA ASN A 381 -9.47 -6.38 -1.03
C ASN A 381 -10.26 -5.88 0.19
N LEU A 382 -11.40 -6.49 0.51
CA LEU A 382 -12.21 -6.11 1.68
C LEU A 382 -11.44 -6.17 3.02
N ASN A 383 -10.50 -7.11 3.18
CA ASN A 383 -9.70 -7.16 4.40
C ASN A 383 -8.60 -6.11 4.40
N SER A 384 -7.96 -5.87 3.25
CA SER A 384 -6.98 -4.79 3.10
C SER A 384 -7.60 -3.43 3.40
N CYS A 385 -8.83 -3.17 2.93
CA CYS A 385 -9.56 -1.94 3.26
C CYS A 385 -9.77 -1.80 4.77
N LYS A 386 -10.21 -2.85 5.47
CA LYS A 386 -10.45 -2.80 6.93
C LYS A 386 -9.19 -2.45 7.73
N ILE A 387 -8.05 -3.02 7.35
CA ILE A 387 -6.76 -2.72 8.01
C ILE A 387 -6.45 -1.23 7.85
N LEU A 388 -6.49 -0.71 6.62
CA LEU A 388 -6.13 0.68 6.35
C LEU A 388 -7.17 1.69 6.87
N GLU A 389 -8.44 1.32 6.99
CA GLU A 389 -9.47 2.13 7.65
C GLU A 389 -9.17 2.33 9.13
N GLN A 390 -8.57 1.33 9.81
CA GLN A 390 -8.14 1.47 11.21
C GLN A 390 -6.99 2.47 11.36
N ASP A 391 -6.05 2.49 10.42
CA ASP A 391 -4.98 3.49 10.40
C ASP A 391 -5.51 4.89 10.12
N ALA A 392 -6.40 5.01 9.13
CA ALA A 392 -7.00 6.29 8.75
C ALA A 392 -7.66 6.98 9.95
N ALA A 393 -8.37 6.25 10.80
CA ALA A 393 -9.02 6.81 11.99
C ALA A 393 -8.03 7.39 13.02
N LEU A 394 -6.78 6.93 13.04
CA LEU A 394 -5.73 7.39 13.95
C LEU A 394 -4.88 8.51 13.36
N ILE A 395 -4.70 8.51 12.04
CA ILE A 395 -3.82 9.45 11.32
C ILE A 395 -4.53 10.74 10.92
N THR A 396 -5.85 10.69 10.71
CA THR A 396 -6.64 11.82 10.18
C THR A 396 -7.09 12.84 11.23
N THR A 397 -6.82 12.60 12.51
CA THR A 397 -7.12 13.50 13.64
C THR A 397 -5.99 14.48 13.86
#